data_AF-A0A7S1R3G1-F1
#
_entry.id   AF-A0A7S1R3G1-F1
#
_cell.length_a   1.000
_cell.length_b   1.000
_cell.length_c   1.000
_cell.angle_alpha   90.00
_cell.angle_beta   90.00
_cell.angle_gamma   90.00
#
_symmetry.space_group_name_H-M   'P 1'
#
loop_
_entity.id
_entity.type
_entity.pdbx_description
1 polymer ?
#
loop_
_entity_poly.entity_id
_entity_poly.type
_entity_poly.pdbx_seq_one_letter_code
_entity_poly.pdbx_strand_id
1 'polypeptide(L)'
;TPLQASLQRLGVLIGFFAIIVCVIVFFVGLGLGTENPNSAKMRPWMYMILVAITLTVAAIPEGIPLCVTISLSSGCSTMVSRNVLVRRIAAVETLGSASVICSDKTGTLTEGKMRA
;
A
#
# COMPACT_ATOMS: atom_id res chain seq x y z
N THR A 1 -10.04 -5.67 2.36
CA THR A 1 -10.32 -6.25 1.02
C THR A 1 -9.07 -6.98 0.52
N PRO A 2 -9.15 -7.90 -0.47
CA PRO A 2 -8.01 -8.73 -0.88
C PRO A 2 -6.72 -7.96 -1.25
N LEU A 3 -6.83 -6.88 -2.01
CA LEU A 3 -5.75 -5.93 -2.33
C LEU A 3 -5.22 -5.24 -1.07
N GLN A 4 -6.07 -4.76 -0.16
CA GLN A 4 -5.58 -4.19 1.12
C GLN A 4 -4.73 -5.20 1.91
N ALA A 5 -5.13 -6.47 1.94
CA ALA A 5 -4.36 -7.52 2.59
C ALA A 5 -3.01 -7.76 1.89
N SER A 6 -3.00 -7.77 0.55
CA SER A 6 -1.76 -7.87 -0.25
C SER A 6 -0.83 -6.67 -0.02
N LEU A 7 -1.36 -5.45 0.02
CA LEU A 7 -0.61 -4.23 0.30
C LEU A 7 0.01 -4.25 1.70
N GLN A 8 -0.74 -4.71 2.70
CA GLN A 8 -0.22 -4.86 4.05
C GLN A 8 0.92 -5.86 4.11
N ARG A 9 0.81 -7.01 3.41
CA ARG A 9 1.90 -8.00 3.30
C ARG A 9 3.13 -7.41 2.62
N LEU A 10 2.94 -6.67 1.52
CA LEU A 10 4.02 -5.98 0.82
C LEU A 10 4.70 -4.94 1.71
N GLY A 11 3.93 -4.14 2.46
CA GLY A 11 4.46 -3.14 3.37
C GLY A 11 5.32 -3.77 4.48
N VAL A 12 4.87 -4.88 5.07
CA VAL A 12 5.64 -5.62 6.07
C VAL A 12 6.92 -6.21 5.47
N LEU A 13 6.84 -6.76 4.25
CA LEU A 13 8.00 -7.31 3.54
C LEU A 13 9.06 -6.23 3.26
N ILE A 14 8.64 -5.10 2.69
CA ILE A 14 9.54 -3.97 2.40
C ILE A 14 10.15 -3.42 3.70
N GLY A 15 9.34 -3.23 4.74
CA GLY A 15 9.80 -2.76 6.04
C GLY A 15 10.85 -3.69 6.67
N PHE A 16 10.63 -5.01 6.58
CA PHE A 16 11.60 -5.99 7.06
C PHE A 16 12.94 -5.89 6.33
N PHE A 17 12.92 -5.83 4.99
CA PHE A 17 14.15 -5.66 4.20
C PHE A 17 14.82 -4.30 4.47
N ALA A 18 14.06 -3.23 4.61
CA ALA A 18 14.60 -1.90 4.92
C ALA A 18 15.36 -1.88 6.25
N ILE A 19 14.82 -2.51 7.29
CA ILE A 19 15.49 -2.63 8.60
C ILE A 19 16.80 -3.43 8.47
N ILE A 20 16.78 -4.56 7.77
CA ILE A 20 17.99 -5.37 7.54
C ILE A 20 19.08 -4.53 6.86
N VAL A 21 18.73 -3.82 5.79
CA VAL A 21 19.68 -2.96 5.08
C VAL A 21 20.21 -1.84 5.97
N CYS A 22 19.35 -1.21 6.79
CA CYS A 22 19.78 -0.15 7.71
C CYS A 22 20.76 -0.66 8.77
N VAL A 23 20.52 -1.86 9.32
CA VAL A 23 21.44 -2.49 10.28
C VAL A 23 22.79 -2.80 9.61
N ILE A 24 22.77 -3.37 8.41
CA ILE A 24 24.00 -3.67 7.65
C ILE A 24 24.78 -2.37 7.38
N VAL A 25 24.13 -1.33 6.85
CA VAL A 25 24.76 -0.04 6.56
C VAL A 25 25.33 0.60 7.82
N PHE A 26 24.62 0.52 8.95
CA PHE A 26 25.08 1.04 10.23
C PHE A 26 26.38 0.39 10.69
N PHE A 27 26.43 -0.95 10.72
CA PHE A 27 27.63 -1.68 11.16
C PHE A 27 28.80 -1.54 10.18
N VAL A 28 28.52 -1.57 8.87
CA VAL A 28 29.55 -1.35 7.85
C VAL A 28 30.14 0.05 7.95
N GLY A 29 29.30 1.08 8.12
CA GLY A 29 29.78 2.45 8.23
C GLY A 29 30.50 2.75 9.55
N LEU A 30 30.16 2.05 10.64
CA LEU A 30 30.98 2.05 11.86
C LEU A 30 32.33 1.38 11.64
N GLY A 31 32.37 0.23 10.96
CA GLY A 31 33.61 -0.50 10.65
C GLY A 31 34.55 0.25 9.70
N LEU A 32 34.01 1.04 8.78
CA LEU A 32 34.77 1.91 7.86
C LEU A 32 35.24 3.22 8.52
N GLY A 33 34.81 3.53 9.74
CA GLY A 33 35.17 4.79 10.41
C GLY A 33 34.60 6.02 9.71
N THR A 34 33.39 5.90 9.13
CA THR A 34 32.79 6.97 8.31
C THR A 34 32.51 8.21 9.17
N GLU A 35 33.28 9.28 8.96
CA GLU A 35 33.10 10.56 9.65
C GLU A 35 32.31 11.57 8.80
N ASN A 36 31.64 12.51 9.45
CA ASN A 36 30.85 13.52 8.76
C ASN A 36 31.77 14.52 8.01
N PRO A 37 31.68 14.63 6.67
CA PRO A 37 32.54 15.53 5.88
C PRO A 37 32.33 17.02 6.17
N ASN A 38 31.18 17.42 6.74
CA ASN A 38 30.82 18.84 6.96
C ASN A 38 30.95 19.31 8.43
N SER A 39 31.30 18.43 9.38
CA SER A 39 31.48 18.81 10.79
C SER A 39 32.33 17.81 11.56
N ALA A 40 33.59 18.17 11.83
CA ALA A 40 34.59 17.36 12.54
C ALA A 40 34.25 17.07 14.03
N LYS A 41 33.17 17.64 14.57
CA LYS A 41 32.79 17.49 15.99
C LYS A 41 31.77 16.37 16.25
N MET A 42 31.15 15.82 15.20
CA MET A 42 30.12 14.80 15.37
C MET A 42 30.72 13.41 15.50
N ARG A 43 30.32 12.68 16.56
CA ARG A 43 30.81 11.31 16.78
C ARG A 43 30.33 10.39 15.63
N PRO A 44 31.17 9.48 15.11
CA PRO A 44 30.83 8.61 13.97
C PRO A 44 29.54 7.81 14.16
N TRP A 45 29.30 7.29 15.36
CA TRP A 45 28.07 6.54 15.66
C TRP A 45 26.79 7.37 15.55
N MET A 46 26.84 8.65 15.91
CA MET A 46 25.69 9.55 15.83
C MET A 46 25.38 9.92 14.37
N TYR A 47 26.41 10.07 13.54
CA TYR A 47 26.26 10.22 12.10
C TYR A 47 25.66 8.98 11.45
N MET A 48 26.14 7.79 11.81
CA MET A 48 25.60 6.55 11.27
C MET A 48 24.13 6.31 11.67
N ILE A 49 23.70 6.75 12.87
CA ILE A 49 22.28 6.74 13.25
C ILE A 49 21.45 7.62 12.32
N LEU A 50 21.92 8.85 12.04
CA LEU A 50 21.23 9.77 11.12
C LEU A 50 21.11 9.17 9.71
N VAL A 51 22.19 8.60 9.19
CA VAL A 51 22.19 7.93 7.88
C VAL A 51 21.18 6.78 7.87
N ALA A 52 21.17 5.92 8.90
CA ALA A 52 20.22 4.81 9.00
C ALA A 52 18.75 5.28 9.02
N ILE A 53 18.43 6.34 9.77
CA ILE A 53 17.07 6.92 9.81
C ILE A 53 16.69 7.49 8.44
N THR A 54 17.59 8.26 7.80
CA THR A 54 17.31 8.83 6.46
C THR A 54 17.06 7.75 5.41
N LEU A 55 17.83 6.67 5.46
CA LEU A 55 17.67 5.53 4.56
C LEU A 55 16.35 4.80 4.83
N THR A 56 15.99 4.62 6.11
CA THR A 56 14.71 4.03 6.51
C THR A 56 13.54 4.83 5.94
N VAL A 57 13.53 6.15 6.15
CA VAL A 57 12.44 7.04 5.66
C VAL A 57 12.35 6.99 4.14
N ALA A 58 13.48 7.01 3.43
CA ALA A 58 13.51 6.92 1.97
C ALA A 58 12.96 5.58 1.42
N ALA A 59 13.01 4.50 2.20
CA ALA A 59 12.57 3.18 1.79
C ALA A 59 11.07 2.90 2.08
N ILE A 60 10.40 3.74 2.86
CA ILE A 60 8.98 3.52 3.22
C ILE A 60 8.09 3.84 2.00
N PRO A 61 7.21 2.91 1.59
CA PRO A 61 6.37 3.10 0.41
C PRO A 61 5.08 3.87 0.73
N GLU A 62 5.20 5.15 1.08
CA GLU A 62 4.05 6.02 1.45
C GLU A 62 3.10 6.30 0.28
N GLY A 63 3.57 6.18 -0.96
CA GLY A 63 2.78 6.44 -2.16
C GLY A 63 1.78 5.35 -2.54
N ILE A 64 2.00 4.11 -2.09
CA ILE A 64 1.19 2.96 -2.55
C ILE A 64 -0.29 3.08 -2.17
N PRO A 65 -0.67 3.41 -0.91
CA PRO A 65 -2.07 3.59 -0.54
C PRO A 65 -2.76 4.70 -1.34
N LEU A 66 -2.02 5.76 -1.68
CA LEU A 66 -2.52 6.88 -2.47
C LEU A 66 -2.82 6.45 -3.92
N CYS A 67 -1.87 5.80 -4.57
CA CYS A 67 -2.04 5.29 -5.94
C CYS A 67 -3.25 4.35 -6.06
N VAL A 68 -3.47 3.50 -5.06
CA VAL A 68 -4.60 2.58 -5.01
C VAL A 68 -5.92 3.32 -4.89
N THR A 69 -5.98 4.32 -4.01
CA THR A 69 -7.20 5.14 -3.83
C THR A 69 -7.56 5.89 -5.11
N ILE A 70 -6.56 6.48 -5.78
CA ILE A 70 -6.75 7.18 -7.06
C ILE A 70 -7.27 6.21 -8.13
N SER A 71 -6.66 5.02 -8.22
CA SER A 71 -7.05 4.01 -9.20
C SER A 71 -8.49 3.52 -8.98
N LEU A 72 -8.87 3.22 -7.74
CA LEU A 72 -10.23 2.78 -7.40
C LEU A 72 -11.26 3.91 -7.60
N SER A 73 -10.89 5.16 -7.31
CA SER A 73 -11.74 6.34 -7.54
C SER A 73 -12.03 6.54 -9.04
N SER A 74 -11.00 6.41 -9.89
CA SER A 74 -11.17 6.43 -11.35
C SER A 74 -12.10 5.31 -11.85
N GLY A 75 -11.98 4.11 -11.27
CA GLY A 75 -12.91 3.00 -11.51
C GLY A 75 -14.34 3.32 -11.10
N CYS A 76 -14.54 3.92 -9.92
CA CYS A 76 -15.86 4.37 -9.45
C CYS A 76 -16.49 5.39 -10.41
N SER A 77 -15.71 6.37 -10.88
CA SER A 77 -16.17 7.36 -11.86
C SER A 77 -16.66 6.71 -13.16
N THR A 78 -15.93 5.70 -13.65
CA THR A 78 -16.31 4.93 -14.84
C THR A 78 -17.56 4.05 -14.61
N MET A 79 -17.79 3.55 -13.40
CA MET A 79 -18.97 2.77 -13.06
C MET A 79 -20.24 3.62 -13.01
N VAL A 80 -20.14 4.86 -12.51
CA VAL A 80 -21.27 5.78 -12.43
C VAL A 80 -21.81 6.15 -13.82
N SER A 81 -20.94 6.33 -14.82
CA SER A 81 -21.38 6.58 -16.21
C SER A 81 -22.13 5.41 -16.83
N ARG A 82 -22.08 4.22 -16.21
CA ARG A 82 -22.82 3.00 -16.60
C ARG A 82 -23.99 2.70 -15.67
N ASN A 83 -24.50 3.69 -14.94
CA ASN A 83 -25.61 3.56 -13.97
C ASN A 83 -25.31 2.63 -12.78
N VAL A 84 -24.03 2.43 -12.43
CA VAL A 84 -23.63 1.66 -11.24
C VAL A 84 -23.17 2.63 -10.15
N LEU A 85 -23.97 2.75 -9.08
CA LEU A 85 -23.64 3.59 -7.93
C LEU A 85 -22.80 2.82 -6.91
N VAL A 86 -21.50 3.13 -6.84
CA VAL A 86 -20.60 2.56 -5.85
C VAL A 86 -20.68 3.35 -4.54
N ARG A 87 -21.30 2.77 -3.50
CA ARG A 87 -21.43 3.42 -2.17
C ARG A 87 -20.16 3.35 -1.31
N ARG A 88 -19.25 2.42 -1.61
CA ARG A 88 -17.97 2.21 -0.92
C ARG A 88 -16.89 1.90 -1.94
N ILE A 89 -15.83 2.71 -2.01
CA ILE A 89 -14.74 2.54 -3.00
C ILE A 89 -14.13 1.14 -2.95
N ALA A 90 -13.98 0.58 -1.74
CA ALA A 90 -13.49 -0.78 -1.52
C ALA A 90 -14.35 -1.89 -2.17
N ALA A 91 -15.62 -1.62 -2.51
CA ALA A 91 -16.49 -2.58 -3.18
C ALA A 91 -16.08 -2.85 -4.63
N VAL A 92 -15.42 -1.88 -5.30
CA VAL A 92 -14.89 -2.07 -6.67
C VAL A 92 -13.88 -3.21 -6.69
N GLU A 93 -13.01 -3.24 -5.69
CA GLU A 93 -11.99 -4.27 -5.53
C GLU A 93 -12.60 -5.63 -5.18
N THR A 94 -13.55 -5.65 -4.24
CA THR A 94 -14.25 -6.89 -3.87
C THR A 94 -15.01 -7.49 -5.06
N LEU A 95 -15.67 -6.66 -5.88
CA LEU A 95 -16.36 -7.13 -7.08
C LEU A 95 -15.37 -7.68 -8.12
N GLY A 96 -14.23 -7.01 -8.33
CA GLY A 96 -13.20 -7.45 -9.27
C GLY A 96 -12.49 -8.76 -8.86
N SER A 97 -12.57 -9.14 -7.58
CA SER A 97 -12.00 -10.37 -7.04
C SER A 97 -13.05 -11.44 -6.72
N ALA A 98 -14.33 -11.17 -6.99
CA ALA A 98 -15.40 -12.12 -6.75
C ALA A 98 -15.32 -13.30 -7.74
N SER A 99 -15.28 -14.52 -7.23
CA SER A 99 -15.34 -15.76 -8.02
C SER A 99 -16.74 -16.36 -8.08
N VAL A 100 -17.62 -15.98 -7.16
CA VAL A 100 -18.98 -16.49 -7.04
C VAL A 100 -19.93 -15.31 -6.84
N ILE A 101 -21.03 -15.30 -7.59
CA ILE A 101 -22.13 -14.35 -7.44
C ILE A 101 -23.34 -15.12 -6.90
N CYS A 102 -23.65 -14.92 -5.63
CA CYS A 102 -24.91 -15.39 -5.05
C CYS A 102 -26.00 -14.38 -5.41
N SER A 103 -26.79 -14.67 -6.44
CA SER A 103 -27.88 -13.81 -6.89
C SER A 103 -29.21 -14.27 -6.30
N ASP A 104 -30.02 -13.31 -5.83
CA ASP A 104 -31.41 -13.58 -5.47
C ASP A 104 -32.27 -13.76 -6.73
N LYS A 105 -33.35 -14.53 -6.64
CA LYS A 105 -34.20 -14.80 -7.81
C LYS A 105 -35.18 -13.66 -8.09
N THR A 106 -36.03 -13.34 -7.13
CA THR A 106 -37.20 -12.47 -7.36
C THR A 106 -36.79 -11.00 -7.32
N GLY A 107 -37.07 -10.25 -8.37
CA GLY A 107 -36.72 -8.81 -8.44
C GLY A 107 -35.25 -8.53 -8.78
N THR A 108 -34.41 -9.56 -8.92
CA THR A 108 -33.02 -9.45 -9.42
C THR A 108 -32.86 -10.19 -10.75
N LEU A 109 -33.08 -11.51 -10.79
CA LEU A 109 -33.08 -12.28 -12.05
C LEU A 109 -34.43 -12.18 -12.78
N THR A 110 -35.52 -12.01 -12.04
CA THR A 110 -36.86 -11.79 -12.59
C THR A 110 -37.32 -10.36 -12.35
N GLU A 111 -38.27 -9.87 -13.15
CA GLU A 111 -38.88 -8.54 -12.97
C GLU A 111 -39.69 -8.41 -11.66
N GLY A 112 -39.83 -9.49 -10.87
CA GLY A 112 -40.67 -9.52 -9.68
C GLY A 112 -42.17 -9.39 -9.97
N LYS A 113 -42.57 -9.54 -11.24
CA LYS A 113 -43.96 -9.44 -11.70
C LYS A 113 -44.46 -10.82 -12.12
N MET A 114 -45.56 -11.28 -11.53
CA MET A 114 -46.28 -12.46 -11.99
C MET A 114 -47.25 -12.05 -13.10
N ARG A 115 -47.11 -12.67 -14.28
CA ARG A 115 -48.04 -12.50 -15.40
C ARG A 115 -49.04 -13.66 -15.36
N ALA A 116 -50.31 -13.35 -15.62
CA ALA A 116 -51.42 -14.30 -15.65
C ALA A 116 -51.49 -15.04 -17.00
#